data_AF-A0ABD3P315-F1
#
_entry.id   AF-A0ABD3P315-F1
#
_cell.length_a   1.000
_cell.length_b   1.000
_cell.length_c   1.000
_cell.angle_alpha   90.00
_cell.angle_beta   90.00
_cell.angle_gamma   90.00
#
_symmetry.space_group_name_H-M   'P 1'
#
loop_
_entity.id
_entity.type
_entity.pdbx_description
1 polymer ?
#
loop_
_entity_poly.entity_id
_entity_poly.type
_entity_poly.pdbx_seq_one_letter_code
_entity_poly.pdbx_strand_id
1 'polypeptide(L)'
;MLKYVYGQSIPFNEWAGYSKEIPEVSGKYGFAALKVEAKAWHTKKLKLTVDNAVDELLYADGTLCLGLKKAVMDFIAGNGEGVITSPSFAKLAESTELMKEVMMELAKAVRVSFTV
;
A
#
# COMPACT_ATOMS: atom_id res chain seq x y z
N MET A 1 9.96 -9.88 -16.65
CA MET A 1 10.85 -10.61 -15.73
C MET A 1 12.09 -11.18 -16.40
N LEU A 2 11.99 -11.89 -17.53
CA LEU A 2 13.17 -12.39 -18.25
C LEU A 2 14.20 -11.28 -18.53
N LYS A 3 13.74 -10.12 -19.02
CA LYS A 3 14.59 -8.92 -19.21
C LYS A 3 15.41 -8.56 -17.96
N TYR A 4 14.78 -8.59 -16.78
CA TYR A 4 15.43 -8.29 -15.50
C TYR A 4 16.49 -9.34 -15.12
N VAL A 5 16.23 -10.63 -15.38
CA VAL A 5 17.20 -11.72 -15.15
C VAL A 5 18.42 -11.55 -16.06
N TYR A 6 18.24 -11.04 -17.27
CA TYR A 6 19.32 -10.71 -18.19
C TYR A 6 19.95 -9.32 -17.93
N GLY A 7 19.66 -8.67 -16.80
CA GLY A 7 20.26 -7.39 -16.41
C GLY A 7 19.71 -6.17 -17.18
N GLN A 8 18.62 -6.33 -17.92
CA GLN A 8 17.95 -5.22 -18.59
C GLN A 8 16.95 -4.54 -17.64
N SER A 9 16.94 -3.20 -17.67
CA SER A 9 15.97 -2.40 -16.92
C SER A 9 14.57 -2.53 -17.53
N ILE A 10 13.55 -2.57 -16.66
CA ILE A 10 12.15 -2.61 -17.09
C ILE A 10 11.70 -1.18 -17.42
N PRO A 11 11.18 -0.92 -18.63
CA PRO A 11 10.73 0.42 -19.00
C PRO A 11 9.47 0.85 -18.24
N PHE A 12 9.29 2.17 -18.10
CA PHE A 12 8.21 2.79 -17.34
C PHE A 12 6.79 2.30 -17.73
N ASN A 13 6.56 2.07 -19.02
CA ASN A 13 5.27 1.62 -19.54
C ASN A 13 4.90 0.20 -19.04
N GLU A 14 5.88 -0.71 -18.98
CA GLU A 14 5.70 -2.06 -18.46
C GLU A 14 5.47 -2.02 -16.95
N TRP A 15 6.15 -1.13 -16.22
CA TRP A 15 5.89 -0.92 -14.80
C TRP A 15 4.45 -0.47 -14.50
N ALA A 16 3.93 0.46 -15.30
CA ALA A 16 2.58 0.99 -15.10
C ALA A 16 1.50 -0.07 -15.39
N GLY A 17 1.65 -0.82 -16.48
CA GLY A 17 0.69 -1.85 -16.88
C GLY A 17 0.67 -3.08 -15.96
N TYR A 18 1.84 -3.50 -15.46
CA TYR A 18 1.99 -4.74 -14.69
C TYR A 18 2.31 -4.52 -13.22
N SER A 19 2.03 -3.33 -12.69
CA SER A 19 2.38 -2.95 -11.31
C SER A 19 1.84 -3.91 -10.24
N LYS A 20 0.67 -4.52 -10.45
CA LYS A 20 0.06 -5.50 -9.53
C LYS A 20 0.50 -6.95 -9.80
N GLU A 21 0.80 -7.30 -11.05
CA GLU A 21 1.19 -8.65 -11.46
C GLU A 21 2.68 -8.94 -11.20
N ILE A 22 3.56 -7.96 -11.40
CA ILE A 22 5.01 -8.11 -11.18
C ILE A 22 5.32 -8.54 -9.73
N PRO A 23 4.75 -7.92 -8.67
CA PRO A 23 4.98 -8.35 -7.28
C PRO A 23 4.46 -9.76 -6.98
N GLU A 24 3.33 -10.16 -7.57
CA GLU A 24 2.73 -11.48 -7.34
C GLU A 24 3.57 -12.58 -7.99
N VAL A 25 3.89 -12.39 -9.27
CA VAL A 25 4.66 -13.35 -10.06
C VAL A 25 6.10 -13.43 -9.54
N SER A 26 6.71 -12.31 -9.13
CA SER A 26 8.05 -12.31 -8.55
C SER A 26 8.09 -13.03 -7.20
N GLY A 27 6.99 -12.96 -6.43
CA GLY A 27 6.79 -13.77 -5.23
C GLY A 27 6.75 -15.27 -5.52
N LYS A 28 6.03 -15.69 -6.57
CA LYS A 28 5.93 -17.11 -6.99
C LYS A 28 7.27 -17.69 -7.44
N TYR A 29 8.08 -16.91 -8.16
CA TYR A 29 9.36 -17.34 -8.71
C TYR A 29 10.57 -17.01 -7.82
N GLY A 30 10.37 -16.42 -6.63
CA GLY A 30 11.45 -16.13 -5.68
C GLY A 30 12.33 -14.92 -6.02
N PHE A 31 11.90 -14.04 -6.93
CA PHE A 31 12.63 -12.81 -7.27
C PHE A 31 12.36 -11.69 -6.24
N ALA A 32 12.93 -11.83 -5.04
CA ALA A 32 12.71 -10.90 -3.93
C ALA A 32 13.14 -9.45 -4.24
N ALA A 33 14.26 -9.27 -4.94
CA ALA A 33 14.76 -7.94 -5.32
C ALA A 33 13.78 -7.19 -6.23
N LEU A 34 13.29 -7.86 -7.27
CA LEU A 34 12.30 -7.30 -8.20
C LEU A 34 10.98 -6.98 -7.48
N LYS A 35 10.56 -7.83 -6.54
CA LYS A 35 9.36 -7.61 -5.73
C LYS A 35 9.46 -6.32 -4.91
N VAL A 36 10.61 -6.08 -4.26
CA VAL A 36 10.82 -4.87 -3.44
C VAL A 36 10.88 -3.63 -4.32
N GLU A 37 11.59 -3.70 -5.45
CA GLU A 37 11.70 -2.60 -6.42
C GLU A 37 10.33 -2.23 -6.99
N ALA A 38 9.53 -3.22 -7.38
CA ALA A 38 8.16 -3.04 -7.86
C ALA A 38 7.28 -2.31 -6.86
N LYS A 39 7.34 -2.71 -5.58
CA LYS A 39 6.56 -2.10 -4.51
C LYS A 39 7.00 -0.67 -4.21
N ALA A 40 8.31 -0.42 -4.19
CA ALA A 40 8.85 0.92 -4.01
C ALA A 40 8.41 1.85 -5.15
N TRP A 41 8.38 1.33 -6.38
CA TRP A 41 7.92 2.05 -7.54
C TRP A 41 6.41 2.32 -7.49
N HIS A 42 5.60 1.34 -7.08
CA HIS A 42 4.17 1.51 -6.88
C HIS A 42 3.89 2.60 -5.84
N THR A 43 4.56 2.54 -4.69
CA THR A 43 4.43 3.55 -3.62
C THR A 43 4.76 4.96 -4.10
N LYS A 44 5.81 5.14 -4.93
CA LYS A 44 6.19 6.47 -5.46
C LYS A 44 5.21 7.02 -6.50
N LYS A 45 4.56 6.15 -7.26
CA LYS A 45 3.64 6.53 -8.35
C LYS A 45 2.19 6.60 -7.92
N LEU A 46 1.86 5.97 -6.80
CA LEU A 46 0.53 5.97 -6.22
C LEU A 46 0.13 7.38 -5.81
N LYS A 47 -0.99 7.86 -6.37
CA LYS A 47 -1.68 9.04 -5.85
C LYS A 47 -2.74 8.55 -4.88
N LEU A 48 -2.47 8.68 -3.58
CA LEU A 48 -3.43 8.35 -2.54
C LEU A 48 -4.61 9.32 -2.63
N THR A 49 -5.80 8.77 -2.81
CA THR A 49 -7.07 9.47 -2.74
C THR A 49 -7.93 8.78 -1.70
N VAL A 50 -8.90 9.51 -1.15
CA VAL A 50 -9.80 9.00 -0.11
C VAL A 50 -10.51 7.71 -0.55
N ASP A 51 -10.89 7.64 -1.82
CA ASP A 51 -11.60 6.49 -2.41
C ASP A 51 -10.70 5.24 -2.58
N ASN A 52 -9.43 5.45 -2.94
CA ASN A 52 -8.46 4.38 -3.21
C ASN A 52 -7.60 4.00 -1.97
N ALA A 53 -7.60 4.81 -0.91
CA ALA A 53 -6.75 4.58 0.26
C ALA A 53 -7.07 3.24 0.96
N VAL A 54 -8.35 2.86 1.05
CA VAL A 54 -8.76 1.62 1.71
C VAL A 54 -8.43 0.38 0.86
N ASP A 55 -8.67 0.45 -0.45
CA ASP A 55 -8.34 -0.65 -1.36
C ASP A 55 -6.82 -0.87 -1.43
N GLU A 56 -6.03 0.20 -1.37
CA GLU A 56 -4.58 0.10 -1.30
C GLU A 56 -4.08 -0.45 0.05
N LEU A 57 -4.76 -0.12 1.16
CA LEU A 57 -4.44 -0.68 2.47
C LEU A 57 -4.64 -2.19 2.50
N LEU A 58 -5.76 -2.67 1.96
CA LEU A 58 -6.06 -4.10 1.81
C LEU A 58 -5.00 -4.80 0.94
N TYR A 59 -4.57 -4.15 -0.14
CA TYR A 59 -3.49 -4.66 -0.98
C TYR A 59 -2.13 -4.69 -0.25
N ALA A 60 -1.81 -3.66 0.54
CA ALA A 60 -0.58 -3.58 1.30
C ALA A 60 -0.50 -4.66 2.38
N ASP A 61 -1.62 -4.96 3.03
CA ASP A 61 -1.74 -6.01 4.02
C ASP A 61 -1.55 -7.40 3.40
N GLY A 62 -2.27 -7.70 2.32
CA GLY A 62 -2.16 -8.97 1.59
C GLY A 62 -0.77 -9.23 1.00
N THR A 63 0.00 -8.18 0.69
CA THR A 63 1.35 -8.33 0.12
C THR A 63 2.49 -8.15 1.13
N LEU A 64 2.21 -7.87 2.41
CA LEU A 64 3.20 -7.59 3.47
C LEU A 64 4.19 -6.47 3.09
N CYS A 65 3.72 -5.39 2.49
CA CYS A 65 4.57 -4.22 2.21
C CYS A 65 4.49 -3.21 3.36
N LEU A 66 5.43 -3.30 4.32
CA LEU A 66 5.46 -2.41 5.49
C LEU A 66 5.52 -0.92 5.13
N GLY A 67 6.28 -0.55 4.09
CA GLY A 67 6.44 0.84 3.67
C GLY A 67 5.16 1.44 3.08
N LEU A 68 4.48 0.69 2.20
CA LEU A 68 3.20 1.10 1.63
C LEU A 68 2.12 1.18 2.71
N LYS A 69 2.04 0.16 3.57
CA LYS A 69 1.07 0.10 4.68
C LYS A 69 1.20 1.33 5.59
N LYS A 70 2.42 1.70 5.97
CA LYS A 70 2.68 2.90 6.77
C LYS A 70 2.25 4.18 6.04
N ALA A 71 2.64 4.36 4.78
CA ALA A 71 2.29 5.57 4.03
C ALA A 71 0.76 5.73 3.85
N VAL A 72 0.04 4.62 3.65
CA VAL A 72 -1.42 4.62 3.56
C VAL A 72 -2.06 4.92 4.93
N MET A 73 -1.54 4.34 6.02
CA MET A 73 -2.00 4.61 7.37
C MET A 73 -1.79 6.08 7.77
N ASP A 74 -0.63 6.65 7.48
CA ASP A 74 -0.33 8.07 7.72
C ASP A 74 -1.31 8.98 6.93
N PHE A 75 -1.66 8.60 5.70
CA PHE A 75 -2.64 9.33 4.89
C PHE A 75 -4.07 9.23 5.43
N ILE A 76 -4.48 8.04 5.91
CA ILE A 76 -5.79 7.82 6.53
C ILE A 76 -5.88 8.59 7.84
N ALA A 77 -4.83 8.60 8.66
CA ALA A 77 -4.79 9.37 9.90
C ALA A 77 -4.94 10.88 9.66
N GLY A 78 -4.35 11.40 8.57
CA GLY A 78 -4.47 12.81 8.19
C GLY A 78 -5.82 13.19 7.54
N ASN A 79 -6.55 12.25 6.92
CA ASN A 79 -7.78 12.50 6.18
C ASN A 79 -8.99 11.69 6.71
N GLY A 80 -8.99 11.38 8.01
CA GLY A 80 -9.91 10.40 8.62
C GLY A 80 -11.40 10.67 8.32
N GLU A 81 -11.84 11.92 8.34
CA GLU A 81 -13.24 12.29 8.09
C GLU A 81 -13.70 11.94 6.67
N GLY A 82 -12.86 12.18 5.66
CA GLY A 82 -13.14 11.80 4.28
C GLY A 82 -13.17 10.29 4.10
N VAL A 83 -12.24 9.58 4.75
CA VAL A 83 -12.11 8.12 4.60
C VAL A 83 -13.29 7.38 5.23
N ILE A 84 -13.74 7.81 6.41
CA ILE A 84 -14.90 7.21 7.11
C ILE A 84 -16.20 7.38 6.30
N THR A 85 -16.32 8.50 5.57
CA THR A 85 -17.52 8.79 4.75
C THR A 85 -17.50 8.05 3.41
N SER A 86 -16.36 7.48 3.01
CA SER A 86 -16.24 6.77 1.74
C SER A 86 -16.92 5.39 1.77
N PRO A 87 -17.53 4.95 0.65
CA PRO A 87 -18.11 3.61 0.56
C PRO A 87 -17.05 2.51 0.70
N SER A 88 -15.78 2.81 0.39
CA SER A 88 -14.66 1.89 0.55
C SER A 88 -14.40 1.52 2.01
N PHE A 89 -14.79 2.36 2.98
CA PHE A 89 -14.67 2.06 4.41
C PHE A 89 -15.50 0.85 4.86
N ALA A 90 -16.60 0.55 4.16
CA ALA A 90 -17.39 -0.66 4.44
C ALA A 90 -16.57 -1.94 4.27
N LYS A 91 -15.68 -1.99 3.28
CA LYS A 91 -14.75 -3.13 3.07
C LYS A 91 -13.72 -3.25 4.19
N LEU A 92 -13.31 -2.12 4.79
CA LEU A 92 -12.42 -2.13 5.95
C LEU A 92 -13.14 -2.67 7.18
N ALA A 93 -14.41 -2.30 7.35
CA ALA A 93 -15.25 -2.76 8.46
C ALA A 93 -15.53 -4.28 8.44
N GLU A 94 -15.42 -4.92 7.28
CA GLU A 94 -15.50 -6.39 7.17
C GLU A 94 -14.32 -7.09 7.86
N SER A 95 -13.16 -6.44 7.99
CA SER A 95 -11.97 -7.01 8.63
C SER A 95 -11.70 -6.36 9.99
N THR A 96 -12.04 -7.08 11.06
CA THR A 96 -11.92 -6.59 12.44
C THR A 96 -10.48 -6.32 12.86
N GLU A 97 -9.51 -7.07 12.31
CA GLU A 97 -8.09 -6.91 12.63
C GLU A 97 -7.49 -5.65 11.98
N LEU A 98 -7.86 -5.36 10.72
CA LEU A 98 -7.42 -4.13 10.04
C LEU A 98 -8.01 -2.88 10.69
N MET A 99 -9.27 -2.95 11.14
CA MET A 99 -9.89 -1.83 11.86
C MET A 99 -9.19 -1.54 13.19
N LYS A 100 -8.82 -2.57 13.96
CA LYS A 100 -8.02 -2.39 15.20
C LYS A 100 -6.66 -1.75 14.92
N GLU A 101 -6.01 -2.16 13.83
CA GLU A 101 -4.69 -1.63 13.47
C GLU A 101 -4.77 -0.16 13.02
N VAL A 102 -5.76 0.19 12.20
CA VAL A 102 -6.03 1.59 11.80
C VAL A 102 -6.41 2.45 13.02
N MET A 103 -7.25 1.94 13.93
CA MET A 103 -7.55 2.63 15.19
C MET A 103 -6.31 2.82 16.06
N MET A 104 -5.40 1.84 16.11
CA MET A 104 -4.16 1.93 16.87
C MET A 104 -3.21 2.98 16.27
N GLU A 105 -3.10 3.06 14.94
CA GLU A 105 -2.32 4.11 14.28
C GLU A 105 -2.93 5.50 14.43
N LEU A 106 -4.26 5.64 14.37
CA LEU A 106 -4.96 6.87 14.75
C LEU A 106 -4.66 7.29 16.19
N ALA A 107 -4.71 6.34 17.13
CA ALA A 107 -4.40 6.59 18.53
C ALA A 107 -2.93 7.02 18.74
N LYS A 108 -1.99 6.45 17.98
CA LYS A 108 -0.58 6.88 17.98
C LYS A 108 -0.42 8.28 17.40
N ALA A 109 -1.07 8.57 16.27
CA ALA A 109 -1.05 9.89 15.64
C ALA A 109 -1.58 10.98 16.59
N VAL A 110 -2.71 10.73 17.27
CA VAL A 110 -3.28 11.65 18.27
C VAL A 110 -2.35 11.86 19.46
N ARG A 111 -1.64 10.81 19.91
CA ARG A 111 -0.67 10.92 21.00
C ARG A 111 0.53 11.79 20.63
N VAL A 112 0.98 11.70 19.38
CA VAL A 112 2.08 12.53 18.86
C VAL A 112 1.67 14.02 18.83
N SER A 113 0.43 14.33 18.48
CA SER A 113 -0.11 15.70 18.47
C SER A 113 -0.19 16.36 19.86
N PHE A 114 -0.26 15.57 20.93
CA PHE A 114 -0.35 16.07 22.31
C PHE A 114 1.02 16.26 22.98
N THR A 115 2.10 15.84 22.33
CA THR A 115 3.47 15.90 22.88
C THR A 115 4.33 17.01 22.25
N VAL A 116 3.72 17.92 21.49
CA VAL A 116 4.33 19.14 20.92
C VAL A 116 3.62 20.34 21.51
#